data_AF-A0A2J6HQP4-F1
#
_entry.id   AF-A0A2J6HQP4-F1
#
_cell.length_a   1.000
_cell.length_b   1.000
_cell.length_c   1.000
_cell.angle_alpha   90.00
_cell.angle_beta   90.00
_cell.angle_gamma   90.00
#
_symmetry.space_group_name_H-M   'P 1'
#
loop_
_entity.id
_entity.type
_entity.pdbx_description
1 polymer ?
#
loop_
_entity_poly.entity_id
_entity_poly.type
_entity_poly.pdbx_seq_one_letter_code
_entity_poly.pdbx_strand_id
1 'polypeptide(L)'
;MEDSKSDFHISFFKPTTEYARKNRNMVIWLVCVWAVAIFGFQIALYILEKPTPEDSFLKYDATWSQVKSGEATVSEMQDFSYAALSVLGKVFIQPQHKTALDNALSWSVFQIADSSQQAMIMAEIVNFETLAANITDIRDEAYQQSKLKLIAMVSPILGLSETDVRTKILPLELVSASVNSLSDEDIVLIEEAMPLYLIHNQSVLTDTKFLGFPFHYFYTAVFLLILFVVLCLIYCVRTDKINTRLNIVD
;
A
#
# COMPACT_ATOMS: atom_id res chain seq x y z
N MET A 1 11.89 5.29 72.25
CA MET A 1 12.69 4.82 71.10
C MET A 1 11.79 4.97 69.90
N GLU A 2 11.86 6.13 69.25
CA GLU A 2 11.18 6.35 67.98
C GLU A 2 12.04 5.72 66.89
N ASP A 3 11.48 4.73 66.20
CA ASP A 3 12.04 4.14 64.99
C ASP A 3 12.26 5.27 63.97
N SER A 4 13.52 5.62 63.71
CA SER A 4 13.87 6.45 62.56
C SER A 4 13.61 5.62 61.30
N LYS A 5 12.36 5.64 60.81
CA LYS A 5 12.03 5.20 59.45
C LYS A 5 12.85 6.04 58.49
N SER A 6 13.99 5.52 58.07
CA SER A 6 14.79 6.09 57.00
C SER A 6 13.90 6.18 55.76
N ASP A 7 13.54 7.41 55.39
CA ASP A 7 12.75 7.71 54.20
C ASP A 7 13.46 7.09 52.98
N PHE A 8 12.95 5.96 52.50
CA PHE A 8 13.44 5.28 51.31
C PHE A 8 12.99 6.09 50.08
N HIS A 9 13.63 7.23 49.84
CA HIS A 9 13.34 8.06 48.68
C HIS A 9 13.95 7.45 47.41
N ILE A 10 13.23 6.52 46.79
CA ILE A 10 13.62 5.91 45.52
C ILE A 10 13.19 6.86 44.37
N SER A 11 14.14 7.56 43.77
CA SER A 11 13.91 8.38 42.58
C SER A 11 14.73 7.87 41.40
N PHE A 12 14.07 7.67 40.26
CA PHE A 12 14.75 7.34 39.01
C PHE A 12 15.61 8.50 38.50
N PHE A 13 15.10 9.74 38.61
CA PHE A 13 15.79 10.93 38.08
C PHE A 13 16.83 11.49 39.05
N LYS A 14 16.68 11.26 40.36
CA LYS A 14 17.63 11.67 41.41
C LYS A 14 18.01 10.49 42.33
N PRO A 15 18.72 9.47 41.81
CA PRO A 15 19.05 8.29 42.60
C PRO A 15 20.08 8.61 43.69
N THR A 16 19.67 8.48 44.95
CA THR A 16 20.48 8.76 46.13
C THR A 16 21.38 7.58 46.51
N THR A 17 20.86 6.35 46.43
CA THR A 17 21.58 5.12 46.80
C THR A 17 22.40 4.53 45.64
N GLU A 18 23.45 3.77 45.97
CA GLU A 18 24.28 3.08 44.97
C GLU A 18 23.47 2.10 44.11
N TYR A 19 22.56 1.36 44.75
CA TYR A 19 21.60 0.47 44.08
C TYR A 19 20.75 1.23 43.07
N ALA A 20 20.14 2.34 43.46
CA ALA A 20 19.28 3.14 42.59
C ALA A 20 20.04 3.69 41.37
N ARG A 21 21.32 4.10 41.54
CA ARG A 21 22.17 4.56 40.42
C ARG A 21 22.47 3.45 39.43
N LYS A 22 22.87 2.27 39.93
CA LYS A 22 23.15 1.09 39.09
C LYS A 22 21.91 0.64 38.34
N ASN A 23 20.75 0.58 39.02
CA ASN A 23 19.49 0.21 38.40
C ASN A 23 19.07 1.21 37.30
N ARG A 24 19.10 2.53 37.59
CA ARG A 24 18.80 3.57 36.61
C ARG A 24 19.66 3.44 35.36
N ASN A 25 20.98 3.31 35.51
CA ASN A 25 21.89 3.23 34.36
C ASN A 25 21.61 1.99 33.50
N MET A 26 21.27 0.86 34.13
CA MET A 26 20.88 -0.36 33.43
C MET A 26 19.57 -0.19 32.67
N VAL A 27 18.56 0.39 33.30
CA VAL A 27 17.27 0.69 32.63
C VAL A 27 17.49 1.63 31.45
N ILE A 28 18.25 2.72 31.61
CA ILE A 28 18.58 3.64 30.51
C ILE A 28 19.25 2.87 29.37
N TRP A 29 20.24 2.03 29.67
CA TRP A 29 20.93 1.24 28.65
C TRP A 29 19.98 0.31 27.88
N LEU A 30 19.12 -0.43 28.59
CA LEU A 30 18.13 -1.33 27.97
C LEU A 30 17.15 -0.57 27.07
N VAL A 31 16.64 0.57 27.56
CA VAL A 31 15.75 1.44 26.79
C VAL A 31 16.47 1.99 25.56
N CYS A 32 17.74 2.37 25.65
CA CYS A 32 18.52 2.81 24.51
C CYS A 32 18.68 1.69 23.46
N VAL A 33 18.99 0.45 23.87
CA VAL A 33 19.07 -0.68 22.92
C VAL A 33 17.72 -0.90 22.22
N TRP A 34 16.63 -0.91 22.98
CA TRP A 34 15.29 -1.08 22.44
C TRP A 34 14.91 0.06 21.46
N ALA A 35 15.19 1.31 21.84
CA ALA A 35 14.94 2.47 20.99
C ALA A 35 15.77 2.41 19.69
N VAL A 36 17.04 2.03 19.76
CA VAL A 36 17.88 1.84 18.56
C VAL A 36 17.34 0.72 17.67
N ALA A 37 16.88 -0.40 18.24
CA ALA A 37 16.29 -1.48 17.44
C ALA A 37 15.02 -1.04 16.71
N ILE A 38 14.15 -0.26 17.36
CA ILE A 38 12.93 0.22 16.73
C ILE A 38 13.23 1.34 15.73
N PHE A 39 13.75 2.47 16.22
CA PHE A 39 13.93 3.66 15.40
C PHE A 39 15.06 3.50 14.40
N GLY A 40 16.14 2.80 14.77
CA GLY A 40 17.24 2.51 13.85
C GLY A 40 16.79 1.63 12.68
N PHE A 41 15.87 0.70 12.90
CA PHE A 41 15.30 -0.08 11.79
C PHE A 41 14.41 0.77 10.88
N GLN A 42 13.57 1.65 11.44
CA GLN A 42 12.76 2.57 10.64
C GLN A 42 13.62 3.55 9.83
N ILE A 43 14.67 4.09 10.44
CA ILE A 43 15.66 4.94 9.76
C ILE A 43 16.37 4.14 8.66
N ALA A 44 16.74 2.89 8.92
CA ALA A 44 17.38 2.05 7.92
C ALA A 44 16.44 1.77 6.72
N LEU A 45 15.15 1.53 6.96
CA LEU A 45 14.16 1.40 5.88
C LEU A 45 14.13 2.68 5.03
N TYR A 46 14.02 3.84 5.67
CA TYR A 46 13.98 5.13 4.98
C TYR A 46 15.26 5.45 4.19
N ILE A 47 16.44 5.13 4.73
CA ILE A 47 17.72 5.40 4.05
C ILE A 47 17.95 4.45 2.86
N LEU A 48 17.46 3.21 2.97
CA LEU A 48 17.70 2.17 1.96
C LEU A 48 16.62 2.09 0.89
N GLU A 49 15.51 2.81 1.07
CA GLU A 49 14.43 2.83 0.09
C GLU A 49 14.86 3.52 -1.22
N LYS A 50 14.38 2.98 -2.33
CA LYS A 50 14.56 3.52 -3.67
C LYS A 50 13.23 3.49 -4.41
N PRO A 51 12.96 4.49 -5.26
CA PRO A 51 11.78 4.46 -6.12
C PRO A 51 11.93 3.32 -7.12
N THR A 52 11.04 2.34 -7.03
CA THR A 52 11.00 1.17 -7.90
C THR A 52 9.66 1.18 -8.65
N PRO A 53 9.67 1.29 -9.99
CA PRO A 53 8.45 1.25 -10.79
C PRO A 53 7.87 -0.17 -10.84
N GLU A 54 6.54 -0.27 -10.80
CA GLU A 54 5.81 -1.51 -11.12
C GLU A 54 5.84 -1.80 -12.64
N ASP A 55 5.64 -3.06 -13.03
CA ASP A 55 5.57 -3.45 -14.45
C ASP A 55 4.51 -2.65 -15.23
N SER A 56 3.38 -2.32 -14.58
CA SER A 56 2.34 -1.48 -15.17
C SER A 56 2.82 -0.06 -15.46
N PHE A 57 3.71 0.50 -14.64
CA PHE A 57 4.29 1.83 -14.90
C PHE A 57 5.18 1.79 -16.13
N LEU A 58 6.01 0.74 -16.27
CA LEU A 58 6.90 0.59 -17.42
C LEU A 58 6.13 0.50 -18.73
N LYS A 59 4.99 -0.20 -18.73
CA LYS A 59 4.07 -0.25 -19.87
C LYS A 59 3.49 1.12 -20.20
N TYR A 60 2.98 1.83 -19.19
CA TYR A 60 2.48 3.20 -19.36
C TYR A 60 3.54 4.14 -19.93
N ASP A 61 4.73 4.18 -19.32
CA ASP A 61 5.82 5.09 -19.71
C ASP A 61 6.26 4.84 -21.16
N ALA A 62 6.27 3.57 -21.59
CA ALA A 62 6.60 3.20 -22.97
C ALA A 62 5.55 3.64 -24.00
N THR A 63 4.26 3.65 -23.64
CA THR A 63 3.16 3.87 -24.60
C THR A 63 2.55 5.28 -24.53
N TRP A 64 2.72 5.98 -23.42
CA TRP A 64 1.97 7.21 -23.12
C TRP A 64 2.14 8.30 -24.17
N SER A 65 3.36 8.46 -24.70
CA SER A 65 3.64 9.46 -25.74
C SER A 65 2.77 9.27 -27.00
N GLN A 66 2.58 8.02 -27.43
CA GLN A 66 1.78 7.68 -28.60
C GLN A 66 0.28 7.69 -28.30
N VAL A 67 -0.11 7.32 -27.08
CA VAL A 67 -1.50 7.41 -26.63
C VAL A 67 -1.94 8.87 -26.63
N LYS A 68 -1.11 9.76 -26.10
CA LYS A 68 -1.36 11.20 -26.03
C LYS A 68 -1.41 11.87 -27.41
N SER A 69 -0.62 11.41 -28.38
CA SER A 69 -0.64 11.94 -29.76
C SER A 69 -1.81 11.40 -30.59
N GLY A 70 -2.49 10.35 -30.13
CA GLY A 70 -3.51 9.63 -30.90
C GLY A 70 -2.93 8.71 -31.99
N GLU A 71 -1.62 8.44 -31.95
CA GLU A 71 -0.92 7.58 -32.91
C GLU A 71 -0.65 6.17 -32.38
N ALA A 72 -1.10 5.86 -31.17
CA ALA A 72 -0.93 4.55 -30.55
C ALA A 72 -1.57 3.42 -31.37
N THR A 73 -0.83 2.32 -31.50
CA THR A 73 -1.36 1.05 -31.99
C THR A 73 -2.34 0.44 -31.00
N VAL A 74 -3.13 -0.53 -31.45
CA VAL A 74 -4.06 -1.28 -30.58
C VAL A 74 -3.33 -1.90 -29.38
N SER A 75 -2.16 -2.50 -29.59
CA SER A 75 -1.38 -3.12 -28.50
C SER A 75 -0.90 -2.08 -27.48
N GLU A 76 -0.48 -0.90 -27.93
CA GLU A 76 -0.03 0.17 -27.04
C GLU A 76 -1.20 0.76 -26.24
N MET A 77 -2.38 0.88 -26.86
CA MET A 77 -3.60 1.28 -26.18
C MET A 77 -4.03 0.25 -25.14
N GLN A 78 -3.93 -1.05 -25.44
CA GLN A 78 -4.19 -2.12 -24.47
C GLN A 78 -3.24 -2.07 -23.27
N ASP A 79 -1.93 -1.86 -23.51
CA ASP A 79 -0.95 -1.71 -22.44
C ASP A 79 -1.20 -0.46 -21.57
N PHE A 80 -1.65 0.63 -22.18
CA PHE A 80 -2.12 1.82 -21.46
C PHE A 80 -3.36 1.52 -20.60
N SER A 81 -4.41 0.92 -21.18
CA SER A 81 -5.64 0.55 -20.44
C SER A 81 -5.33 -0.40 -19.29
N TYR A 82 -4.41 -1.35 -19.48
CA TYR A 82 -3.93 -2.28 -18.46
C TYR A 82 -3.28 -1.54 -17.29
N ALA A 83 -2.44 -0.54 -17.59
CA ALA A 83 -1.77 0.27 -16.58
C ALA A 83 -2.78 1.17 -15.83
N ALA A 84 -3.72 1.79 -16.54
CA ALA A 84 -4.80 2.58 -15.94
C ALA A 84 -5.66 1.72 -14.99
N LEU A 85 -6.07 0.52 -15.42
CA LEU A 85 -6.79 -0.45 -14.59
C LEU A 85 -5.99 -0.90 -13.37
N SER A 86 -4.66 -1.02 -13.48
CA SER A 86 -3.81 -1.31 -12.33
C SER A 86 -3.86 -0.20 -11.27
N VAL A 87 -3.99 1.06 -11.68
CA VAL A 87 -4.19 2.18 -10.75
C VAL A 87 -5.61 2.16 -10.20
N LEU A 88 -6.62 2.05 -11.05
CA LEU A 88 -8.04 2.05 -10.66
C LEU A 88 -8.40 0.92 -9.68
N GLY A 89 -7.70 -0.22 -9.75
CA GLY A 89 -7.85 -1.30 -8.80
C GLY A 89 -7.25 -1.04 -7.40
N LYS A 90 -6.56 0.08 -7.17
CA LYS A 90 -6.00 0.43 -5.86
C LYS A 90 -7.08 1.00 -4.95
N VAL A 91 -7.00 0.67 -3.66
CA VAL A 91 -8.04 1.00 -2.66
C VAL A 91 -8.20 2.50 -2.44
N PHE A 92 -7.10 3.26 -2.52
CA PHE A 92 -7.08 4.69 -2.24
C PHE A 92 -6.55 5.46 -3.45
N ILE A 93 -7.46 6.16 -4.11
CA ILE A 93 -7.18 7.04 -5.25
C ILE A 93 -7.90 8.36 -4.99
N GLN A 94 -7.22 9.48 -5.22
CA GLN A 94 -7.85 10.79 -5.17
C GLN A 94 -9.00 10.87 -6.18
N PRO A 95 -10.17 11.45 -5.84
CA PRO A 95 -11.34 11.46 -6.71
C PRO A 95 -11.07 11.99 -8.12
N GLN A 96 -10.30 13.08 -8.23
CA GLN A 96 -9.90 13.67 -9.52
C GLN A 96 -9.04 12.73 -10.38
N HIS A 97 -8.08 12.02 -9.77
CA HIS A 97 -7.27 11.02 -10.48
C HIS A 97 -8.13 9.83 -10.93
N LYS A 98 -9.07 9.41 -10.08
CA LYS A 98 -10.01 8.34 -10.43
C LYS A 98 -10.85 8.74 -11.64
N THR A 99 -11.50 9.90 -11.61
CA THR A 99 -12.32 10.38 -12.73
C THR A 99 -11.52 10.50 -14.02
N ALA A 100 -10.30 11.06 -13.97
CA ALA A 100 -9.45 11.15 -15.15
C ALA A 100 -9.07 9.77 -15.73
N LEU A 101 -8.79 8.79 -14.85
CA LEU A 101 -8.48 7.42 -15.27
C LEU A 101 -9.72 6.66 -15.77
N ASP A 102 -10.90 6.87 -15.19
CA ASP A 102 -12.18 6.32 -15.69
C ASP A 102 -12.46 6.82 -17.11
N ASN A 103 -12.31 8.14 -17.32
CA ASN A 103 -12.43 8.80 -18.61
C ASN A 103 -11.45 8.19 -19.63
N ALA A 104 -10.17 8.08 -19.24
CA ALA A 104 -9.12 7.55 -20.09
C ALA A 104 -9.32 6.08 -20.46
N LEU A 105 -9.74 5.25 -19.50
CA LEU A 105 -10.06 3.86 -19.75
C LEU A 105 -11.21 3.75 -20.75
N SER A 106 -12.30 4.49 -20.53
CA SER A 106 -13.48 4.48 -21.40
C SER A 106 -13.15 4.95 -22.81
N TRP A 107 -12.41 6.05 -22.93
CA TRP A 107 -11.90 6.54 -24.22
C TRP A 107 -11.01 5.51 -24.91
N SER A 108 -10.07 4.90 -24.20
CA SER A 108 -9.14 3.91 -24.77
C SER A 108 -9.86 2.68 -25.35
N VAL A 109 -10.90 2.20 -24.67
CA VAL A 109 -11.75 1.11 -25.17
C VAL A 109 -12.40 1.49 -26.49
N PHE A 110 -12.91 2.73 -26.60
CA PHE A 110 -13.56 3.20 -27.82
C PHE A 110 -12.58 3.43 -28.96
N GLN A 111 -11.33 3.81 -28.68
CA GLN A 111 -10.30 3.91 -29.73
C GLN A 111 -9.93 2.55 -30.32
N ILE A 112 -10.03 1.47 -29.55
CA ILE A 112 -9.73 0.11 -30.02
C ILE A 112 -10.95 -0.54 -30.69
N ALA A 113 -12.15 -0.30 -30.17
CA ALA A 113 -13.39 -0.90 -30.63
C ALA A 113 -13.79 -0.43 -32.04
N ASP A 114 -14.33 -1.34 -32.85
CA ASP A 114 -14.95 -0.96 -34.13
C ASP A 114 -16.28 -0.21 -33.93
N SER A 115 -16.80 0.43 -34.98
CA SER A 115 -18.02 1.25 -34.88
C SER A 115 -19.26 0.47 -34.42
N SER A 116 -19.35 -0.83 -34.74
CA SER A 116 -20.44 -1.68 -34.28
C SER A 116 -20.29 -1.99 -32.79
N GLN A 117 -19.07 -2.30 -32.35
CA GLN A 117 -18.73 -2.54 -30.95
C GLN A 117 -18.94 -1.30 -30.09
N GLN A 118 -18.50 -0.11 -30.54
CA GLN A 118 -18.68 1.16 -29.83
C GLN A 118 -20.15 1.41 -29.48
N ALA A 119 -21.07 1.21 -30.43
CA ALA A 119 -22.50 1.41 -30.20
C ALA A 119 -23.06 0.42 -29.16
N MET A 120 -22.66 -0.86 -29.23
CA MET A 120 -23.09 -1.89 -28.27
C MET A 120 -22.52 -1.65 -26.87
N ILE A 121 -21.24 -1.28 -26.78
CA ILE A 121 -20.56 -0.99 -25.51
C ILE A 121 -21.19 0.25 -24.87
N MET A 122 -21.40 1.33 -25.62
CA MET A 122 -22.04 2.55 -25.10
C MET A 122 -23.42 2.25 -24.52
N ALA A 123 -24.25 1.52 -25.27
CA ALA A 123 -25.59 1.16 -24.80
C ALA A 123 -25.54 0.33 -23.50
N GLU A 124 -24.57 -0.58 -23.38
CA GLU A 124 -24.42 -1.39 -22.18
C GLU A 124 -23.83 -0.61 -21.00
N ILE A 125 -22.89 0.33 -21.23
CA ILE A 125 -22.36 1.20 -20.18
C ILE A 125 -23.50 2.04 -19.57
N VAL A 126 -24.32 2.69 -20.40
CA VAL A 126 -25.46 3.50 -19.94
C VAL A 126 -26.47 2.65 -19.17
N ASN A 127 -26.75 1.43 -19.65
CA ASN A 127 -27.60 0.48 -18.95
C ASN A 127 -27.02 0.11 -17.58
N PHE A 128 -25.73 -0.21 -17.52
CA PHE A 128 -25.03 -0.56 -16.29
C PHE A 128 -25.01 0.59 -15.28
N GLU A 129 -24.68 1.81 -15.70
CA GLU A 129 -24.71 3.01 -14.86
C GLU A 129 -26.11 3.25 -14.29
N THR A 130 -27.14 3.09 -15.12
CA THR A 130 -28.54 3.23 -14.69
C THR A 130 -28.92 2.18 -13.66
N LEU A 131 -28.53 0.91 -13.85
CA LEU A 131 -28.76 -0.14 -12.87
C LEU A 131 -27.99 0.13 -11.58
N ALA A 132 -26.71 0.48 -11.68
CA ALA A 132 -25.83 0.76 -10.55
C ALA A 132 -26.39 1.88 -9.65
N ALA A 133 -27.00 2.91 -10.24
CA ALA A 133 -27.62 4.01 -9.49
C ALA A 133 -28.91 3.62 -8.74
N ASN A 134 -29.60 2.56 -9.18
CA ASN A 134 -30.92 2.17 -8.66
C ASN A 134 -30.91 0.93 -7.77
N ILE A 135 -29.82 0.15 -7.74
CA ILE A 135 -29.73 -1.03 -6.89
C ILE A 135 -29.51 -0.68 -5.42
N THR A 136 -30.05 -1.53 -4.55
CA THR A 136 -29.77 -1.50 -3.10
C THR A 136 -28.92 -2.70 -2.66
N ASP A 137 -28.84 -3.74 -3.49
CA ASP A 137 -28.06 -4.96 -3.25
C ASP A 137 -27.23 -5.28 -4.49
N ILE A 138 -25.92 -5.46 -4.29
CA ILE A 138 -24.99 -5.84 -5.36
C ILE A 138 -25.32 -7.21 -5.97
N ARG A 139 -26.13 -8.04 -5.31
CA ARG A 139 -26.55 -9.36 -5.79
C ARG A 139 -27.74 -9.31 -6.74
N ASP A 140 -28.23 -8.12 -7.07
CA ASP A 140 -29.29 -7.95 -8.07
C ASP A 140 -28.91 -8.63 -9.39
N GLU A 141 -29.83 -9.45 -9.91
CA GLU A 141 -29.56 -10.29 -11.07
C GLU A 141 -29.32 -9.47 -12.34
N ALA A 142 -30.10 -8.38 -12.55
CA ALA A 142 -29.95 -7.53 -13.71
C ALA A 142 -28.62 -6.78 -13.67
N TYR A 143 -28.21 -6.28 -12.50
CA TYR A 143 -26.90 -5.67 -12.30
C TYR A 143 -25.75 -6.66 -12.58
N GLN A 144 -25.82 -7.87 -12.04
CA GLN A 144 -24.80 -8.90 -12.26
C GLN A 144 -24.72 -9.34 -13.73
N GLN A 145 -25.86 -9.51 -14.40
CA GLN A 145 -25.90 -9.86 -15.82
C GLN A 145 -25.30 -8.75 -16.68
N SER A 146 -25.66 -7.48 -16.43
CA SER A 146 -25.09 -6.33 -17.14
C SER A 146 -23.58 -6.22 -16.92
N LYS A 147 -23.12 -6.42 -15.67
CA LYS A 147 -21.70 -6.49 -15.33
C LYS A 147 -20.96 -7.55 -16.14
N LEU A 148 -21.48 -8.79 -16.16
CA LEU A 148 -20.88 -9.90 -16.90
C LEU A 148 -20.90 -9.65 -18.42
N LYS A 149 -21.93 -8.98 -18.92
CA LYS A 149 -22.06 -8.63 -20.34
C LYS A 149 -21.01 -7.59 -20.75
N LEU A 150 -20.76 -6.56 -19.94
CA LEU A 150 -19.65 -5.62 -20.16
C LEU A 150 -18.29 -6.32 -20.15
N ILE A 151 -18.06 -7.24 -19.20
CA ILE A 151 -16.85 -8.04 -19.15
C ILE A 151 -16.64 -8.82 -20.45
N ALA A 152 -17.68 -9.52 -20.92
CA ALA A 152 -17.62 -10.32 -22.14
C ALA A 152 -17.35 -9.48 -23.40
N MET A 153 -17.85 -8.24 -23.46
CA MET A 153 -17.61 -7.34 -24.59
C MET A 153 -16.21 -6.71 -24.57
N VAL A 154 -15.79 -6.18 -23.42
CA VAL A 154 -14.63 -5.28 -23.34
C VAL A 154 -13.33 -6.01 -23.03
N SER A 155 -13.37 -7.13 -22.30
CA SER A 155 -12.14 -7.87 -21.96
C SER A 155 -11.36 -8.35 -23.19
N PRO A 156 -12.00 -8.91 -24.25
CA PRO A 156 -11.30 -9.29 -25.48
C PRO A 156 -10.68 -8.10 -26.21
N ILE A 157 -11.35 -6.94 -26.19
CA ILE A 157 -10.85 -5.70 -26.80
C ILE A 157 -9.58 -5.23 -26.10
N LEU A 158 -9.53 -5.34 -24.76
CA LEU A 158 -8.37 -4.98 -23.96
C LEU A 158 -7.31 -6.08 -23.85
N GLY A 159 -7.53 -7.26 -24.44
CA GLY A 159 -6.63 -8.41 -24.31
C GLY A 159 -6.52 -8.95 -22.88
N LEU A 160 -7.54 -8.74 -22.04
CA LEU A 160 -7.55 -9.19 -20.64
C LEU A 160 -7.93 -10.67 -20.52
N SER A 161 -7.24 -11.39 -19.64
CA SER A 161 -7.59 -12.77 -19.28
C SER A 161 -8.82 -12.80 -18.35
N GLU A 162 -9.65 -13.84 -18.47
CA GLU A 162 -10.75 -14.09 -17.52
C GLU A 162 -10.26 -14.30 -16.08
N THR A 163 -9.01 -14.76 -15.91
CA THR A 163 -8.39 -14.96 -14.60
C THR A 163 -7.80 -13.68 -14.01
N ASP A 164 -7.69 -12.62 -14.81
CA ASP A 164 -7.17 -11.33 -14.36
C ASP A 164 -8.18 -10.66 -13.43
N VAL A 165 -7.71 -10.17 -12.28
CA VAL A 165 -8.55 -9.47 -11.31
C VAL A 165 -9.09 -8.16 -11.87
N ARG A 166 -8.38 -7.51 -12.80
CA ARG A 166 -8.81 -6.25 -13.43
C ARG A 166 -10.05 -6.41 -14.28
N THR A 167 -10.24 -7.59 -14.87
CA THR A 167 -11.45 -7.95 -15.60
C THR A 167 -12.70 -7.78 -14.73
N LYS A 168 -12.59 -8.01 -13.41
CA LYS A 168 -13.74 -7.94 -12.49
C LYS A 168 -14.11 -6.51 -12.06
N ILE A 169 -13.18 -5.57 -12.16
CA ILE A 169 -13.40 -4.16 -11.83
C ILE A 169 -13.75 -3.34 -13.07
N LEU A 170 -13.33 -3.78 -14.26
CA LEU A 170 -13.54 -3.09 -15.54
C LEU A 170 -14.94 -2.45 -15.70
N PRO A 171 -16.08 -3.14 -15.47
CA PRO A 171 -17.39 -2.52 -15.63
C PRO A 171 -17.68 -1.34 -14.70
N LEU A 172 -17.01 -1.29 -13.54
CA LEU A 172 -17.17 -0.23 -12.53
C LEU A 172 -16.44 1.05 -12.91
N GLU A 173 -15.43 0.94 -13.78
CA GLU A 173 -14.55 2.05 -14.16
C GLU A 173 -14.87 2.60 -15.57
N LEU A 174 -15.78 1.94 -16.29
CA LEU A 174 -16.26 2.43 -17.58
C LEU A 174 -17.37 3.46 -17.37
N VAL A 175 -17.22 4.61 -18.03
CA VAL A 175 -18.13 5.75 -17.93
C VAL A 175 -18.60 6.21 -19.31
N SER A 176 -19.87 6.62 -19.40
CA SER A 176 -20.45 7.09 -20.67
C SER A 176 -20.03 8.51 -21.07
N ALA A 177 -19.62 9.33 -20.10
CA ALA A 177 -19.44 10.78 -20.27
C ALA A 177 -18.28 11.20 -21.19
N SER A 178 -17.23 10.38 -21.32
CA SER A 178 -15.93 10.82 -21.88
C SER A 178 -15.35 9.90 -22.95
N VAL A 179 -16.20 9.17 -23.68
CA VAL A 179 -15.72 8.17 -24.66
C VAL A 179 -15.09 8.77 -25.92
N ASN A 180 -15.45 10.02 -26.27
CA ASN A 180 -15.11 10.61 -27.58
C ASN A 180 -13.73 11.29 -27.58
N SER A 181 -13.29 11.81 -26.44
CA SER A 181 -12.04 12.57 -26.33
C SER A 181 -11.61 12.67 -24.87
N LEU A 182 -10.30 12.68 -24.64
CA LEU A 182 -9.72 13.07 -23.36
C LEU A 182 -9.57 14.58 -23.29
N SER A 183 -9.91 15.17 -22.15
CA SER A 183 -9.67 16.60 -21.92
C SER A 183 -8.21 16.86 -21.59
N ASP A 184 -7.74 18.08 -21.82
CA ASP A 184 -6.38 18.49 -21.42
C ASP A 184 -6.17 18.36 -19.90
N GLU A 185 -7.23 18.55 -19.12
CA GLU A 185 -7.22 18.35 -17.67
C GLU A 185 -7.02 16.88 -17.30
N ASP A 186 -7.73 15.94 -17.94
CA ASP A 186 -7.55 14.50 -17.72
C ASP A 186 -6.10 14.10 -18.02
N ILE A 187 -5.53 14.58 -19.12
CA ILE A 187 -4.14 14.29 -19.52
C ILE A 187 -3.16 14.67 -18.42
N VAL A 188 -3.29 15.87 -17.85
CA VAL A 188 -2.42 16.35 -16.76
C VAL A 188 -2.60 15.48 -15.50
N LEU A 189 -3.84 15.16 -15.14
CA LEU A 189 -4.13 14.34 -13.97
C LEU A 189 -3.62 12.89 -14.13
N ILE A 190 -3.65 12.33 -15.33
CA ILE A 190 -3.09 11.00 -15.62
C ILE A 190 -1.56 11.03 -15.48
N GLU A 191 -0.90 12.04 -16.02
CA GLU A 191 0.57 12.22 -15.89
C GLU A 191 1.01 12.37 -14.43
N GLU A 192 0.18 12.95 -13.58
CA GLU A 192 0.41 13.00 -12.13
C GLU A 192 0.11 11.66 -11.45
N ALA A 193 -1.03 11.04 -11.78
CA ALA A 193 -1.53 9.85 -11.10
C ALA A 193 -0.64 8.62 -11.34
N MET A 194 -0.22 8.37 -12.58
CA MET A 194 0.49 7.15 -12.95
C MET A 194 1.79 6.94 -12.16
N PRO A 195 2.74 7.91 -12.09
CA PRO A 195 3.93 7.76 -11.26
C PRO A 195 3.60 7.75 -9.76
N LEU A 196 2.63 8.55 -9.31
CA LEU A 196 2.24 8.61 -7.89
C LEU A 196 1.77 7.26 -7.37
N TYR A 197 0.98 6.53 -8.17
CA TYR A 197 0.40 5.28 -7.74
C TYR A 197 1.22 4.06 -8.12
N LEU A 198 2.04 4.08 -9.18
CA LEU A 198 2.75 2.89 -9.68
C LEU A 198 4.25 2.87 -9.39
N ILE A 199 4.80 3.91 -8.76
CA ILE A 199 6.18 3.92 -8.26
C ILE A 199 6.14 3.77 -6.75
N HIS A 200 6.83 2.75 -6.24
CA HIS A 200 6.84 2.43 -4.82
C HIS A 200 8.26 2.43 -4.28
N ASN A 201 8.40 2.90 -3.05
CA ASN A 201 9.65 2.85 -2.33
C ASN A 201 9.92 1.41 -1.86
N GLN A 202 10.97 0.79 -2.40
CA GLN A 202 11.39 -0.56 -2.05
C GLN A 202 12.85 -0.58 -1.63
N SER A 203 13.23 -1.55 -0.80
CA SER A 203 14.60 -1.73 -0.33
C SER A 203 14.92 -3.22 -0.16
N VAL A 204 16.21 -3.52 -0.01
CA VAL A 204 16.64 -4.90 0.32
C VAL A 204 15.96 -5.43 1.58
N LEU A 205 15.62 -4.57 2.55
CA LEU A 205 14.94 -4.98 3.79
C LEU A 205 13.45 -5.29 3.57
N THR A 206 12.82 -4.69 2.56
CA THR A 206 11.42 -4.99 2.20
C THR A 206 11.32 -6.22 1.31
N ASP A 207 12.30 -6.41 0.42
CA ASP A 207 12.25 -7.40 -0.65
C ASP A 207 12.83 -8.76 -0.22
N THR A 208 13.72 -8.75 0.77
CA THR A 208 14.28 -9.99 1.33
C THR A 208 13.19 -10.80 1.99
N LYS A 209 13.02 -12.06 1.56
CA LYS A 209 12.10 -13.02 2.18
C LYS A 209 12.83 -13.81 3.27
N PHE A 210 12.22 -13.88 4.45
CA PHE A 210 12.67 -14.70 5.56
C PHE A 210 11.52 -15.60 6.02
N LEU A 211 11.75 -16.92 6.06
CA LEU A 211 10.73 -17.93 6.42
C LEU A 211 9.42 -17.82 5.60
N GLY A 212 9.51 -17.38 4.35
CA GLY A 212 8.36 -17.31 3.43
C GLY A 212 7.61 -15.98 3.42
N PHE A 213 8.03 -14.97 4.20
CA PHE A 213 7.40 -13.65 4.23
C PHE A 213 8.44 -12.52 4.24
N PRO A 214 8.05 -11.26 3.96
CA PRO A 214 8.98 -10.13 3.94
C PRO A 214 9.74 -9.94 5.26
N PHE A 215 11.05 -9.70 5.19
CA PHE A 215 11.95 -9.62 6.34
C PHE A 215 11.53 -8.53 7.33
N HIS A 216 11.12 -7.36 6.85
CA HIS A 216 10.66 -6.27 7.72
C HIS A 216 9.44 -6.67 8.60
N TYR A 217 8.53 -7.53 8.10
CA TYR A 217 7.45 -8.07 8.92
C TYR A 217 7.98 -9.03 10.00
N PHE A 218 8.96 -9.88 9.67
CA PHE A 218 9.62 -10.71 10.68
C PHE A 218 10.30 -9.87 11.76
N TYR A 219 11.05 -8.85 11.32
CA TYR A 219 11.78 -7.98 12.21
C TYR A 219 10.84 -7.33 13.23
N THR A 220 9.76 -6.72 12.72
CA THR A 220 8.83 -5.95 13.53
C THR A 220 7.91 -6.81 14.40
N ALA A 221 7.36 -7.91 13.85
CA ALA A 221 6.38 -8.72 14.56
C ALA A 221 7.00 -9.76 15.51
N VAL A 222 8.18 -10.31 15.17
CA VAL A 222 8.78 -11.44 15.90
C VAL A 222 10.07 -11.04 16.59
N PHE A 223 11.04 -10.51 15.83
CA PHE A 223 12.37 -10.22 16.38
C PHE A 223 12.31 -9.18 17.50
N LEU A 224 11.55 -8.08 17.33
CA LEU A 224 11.42 -7.06 18.38
C LEU A 224 10.78 -7.61 19.67
N LEU A 225 9.85 -8.55 19.57
CA LEU A 225 9.24 -9.20 20.74
C LEU A 225 10.25 -10.09 21.46
N ILE A 226 10.98 -10.93 20.72
CA ILE A 226 12.05 -11.77 21.28
C ILE A 226 13.11 -10.89 21.95
N LEU A 227 13.54 -9.82 21.28
CA LEU A 227 14.49 -8.86 21.81
C LEU A 227 13.98 -8.27 23.15
N PHE A 228 12.72 -7.86 23.22
CA PHE A 228 12.13 -7.33 24.45
C PHE A 228 12.19 -8.35 25.60
N VAL A 229 11.79 -9.61 25.36
CA VAL A 229 11.86 -10.67 26.38
C VAL A 229 13.31 -10.92 26.83
N VAL A 230 14.26 -10.93 25.89
CA VAL A 230 15.68 -11.08 26.19
C VAL A 230 16.20 -9.91 27.03
N LEU A 231 15.81 -8.67 26.73
CA LEU A 231 16.17 -7.49 27.52
C LEU A 231 15.63 -7.57 28.95
N CYS A 232 14.39 -8.06 29.13
CA CYS A 232 13.80 -8.31 30.45
C CYS A 232 14.57 -9.40 31.21
N LEU A 233 14.94 -10.50 30.55
CA LEU A 233 15.74 -11.56 31.16
C LEU A 233 17.12 -11.04 31.59
N ILE A 234 17.78 -10.25 30.73
CA ILE A 234 19.05 -9.59 31.05
C ILE A 234 18.88 -8.68 32.27
N TYR A 235 17.80 -7.91 32.34
CA TYR A 235 17.50 -7.05 33.48
C TYR A 235 17.39 -7.84 34.78
N CYS A 236 16.60 -8.91 34.81
CA CYS A 236 16.43 -9.74 36.01
C CYS A 236 17.76 -10.32 36.47
N VAL A 237 18.48 -11.00 35.58
CA VAL A 237 19.77 -11.65 35.89
C VAL A 237 20.81 -10.64 36.39
N ARG A 238 20.84 -9.43 35.82
CA ARG A 238 21.77 -8.38 36.24
C ARG A 238 21.37 -7.76 37.58
N THR A 239 20.07 -7.57 37.82
CA THR A 239 19.55 -7.05 39.08
C THR A 239 19.86 -8.01 40.22
N ASP A 240 19.63 -9.31 40.03
CA ASP A 240 19.95 -10.33 41.04
C ASP A 240 21.43 -10.30 41.41
N LYS A 241 22.33 -10.22 40.41
CA LYS A 241 23.77 -10.08 40.65
C LYS A 241 24.14 -8.80 41.41
N ILE A 242 23.42 -7.70 41.19
CA ILE A 242 23.63 -6.45 41.93
C ILE A 242 23.15 -6.61 43.38
N ASN A 243 21.99 -7.24 43.57
CA ASN A 243 21.41 -7.50 44.88
C ASN A 243 22.34 -8.38 45.75
N THR A 244 22.86 -9.49 45.20
CA THR A 244 23.82 -10.35 45.90
C THR A 244 25.09 -9.59 46.27
N ARG A 245 25.62 -8.75 45.37
CA ARG A 245 26.85 -7.98 45.63
C ARG A 245 26.68 -6.92 46.71
N LEU A 246 25.47 -6.37 46.85
CA LEU A 246 25.17 -5.32 47.81
C LEU A 246 24.57 -5.87 49.11
N ASN A 247 24.48 -7.21 49.27
CA ASN A 247 23.84 -7.88 50.40
C ASN A 247 22.42 -7.35 50.69
N ILE A 248 21.65 -7.08 49.62
CA ILE A 248 20.27 -6.56 49.73
C ILE A 248 19.25 -7.72 49.85
N VAL A 249 19.70 -8.95 49.63
CA VAL A 249 18.87 -10.17 49.68
C VAL A 249 19.58 -11.16 50.60
N ASP A 250 18.86 -11.68 51.60
CA ASP A 250 19.24 -12.86 52.40
C ASP A 250 19.22 -14.14 51.54
#